data_AF-A0A6I7YMV2-F1
#
_entry.id   AF-A0A6I7YMV2-F1
#
_cell.length_a   1.000
_cell.length_b   1.000
_cell.length_c   1.000
_cell.angle_alpha   90.00
_cell.angle_beta   90.00
_cell.angle_gamma   90.00
#
_symmetry.space_group_name_H-M   'P 1'
#
loop_
_entity.id
_entity.type
_entity.pdbx_description
1 polymer ?
#
loop_
_entity_poly.entity_id
_entity_poly.type
_entity_poly.pdbx_seq_one_letter_code
_entity_poly.pdbx_strand_id
1 'polypeptide(L)'
;MAQEGIVTRRDHRWAIASGFGELMRAGARFSPLEAVARPRMNALARATGATVVLHRVSEGVVDTVYCAYGPLLAPLVPAAEQRLAAVHPAASLWRALASGQVAAEYQEVHPGCVCIAAPAALPSGGTLVASLARTENREVESLKHPLEKVVSLIVSDERRFRR
;
A
#
# COMPACT_ATOMS: atom_id res chain seq x y z
N MET A 1 7.05 -0.81 -31.21
CA MET A 1 7.33 -1.22 -29.82
C MET A 1 8.14 -0.18 -29.02
N ALA A 2 9.35 0.22 -29.43
CA ALA A 2 10.05 1.36 -28.78
C ALA A 2 9.33 2.72 -29.00
N GLN A 3 8.64 2.85 -30.14
CA GLN A 3 7.92 4.07 -30.54
C GLN A 3 6.60 4.30 -29.77
N GLU A 4 6.13 3.32 -29.01
CA GLU A 4 4.88 3.42 -28.21
C GLU A 4 5.16 3.65 -26.71
N GLY A 5 6.42 3.85 -26.31
CA GLY A 5 6.79 4.07 -24.90
C GLY A 5 6.59 2.86 -24.00
N ILE A 6 6.31 1.67 -24.56
CA ILE A 6 6.02 0.43 -23.83
C ILE A 6 7.28 -0.23 -23.26
N VAL A 7 8.43 -0.01 -23.91
CA VAL A 7 9.73 -0.53 -23.48
C VAL A 7 10.77 0.59 -23.46
N THR A 8 11.57 0.65 -22.40
CA THR A 8 12.74 1.51 -22.31
C THR A 8 14.01 0.65 -22.38
N ARG A 9 15.07 1.19 -23.00
CA ARG A 9 16.35 0.49 -23.10
C ARG A 9 17.23 0.92 -21.92
N ARG A 10 17.62 -0.03 -21.06
CA ARG A 10 18.65 0.15 -20.02
C ARG A 10 19.70 -0.94 -20.18
N ASP A 11 20.97 -0.55 -20.22
CA ASP A 11 22.14 -1.44 -20.26
C ASP A 11 22.03 -2.58 -21.27
N HIS A 12 21.78 -2.23 -22.53
CA HIS A 12 21.62 -3.15 -23.66
C HIS A 12 20.48 -4.18 -23.53
N ARG A 13 19.65 -4.09 -22.50
CA ARG A 13 18.47 -4.93 -22.28
C ARG A 13 17.18 -4.11 -22.43
N TRP A 14 16.15 -4.78 -22.94
CA TRP A 14 14.81 -4.20 -23.05
C TRP A 14 14.12 -4.33 -21.70
N ALA A 15 13.73 -3.21 -21.10
CA ALA A 15 12.95 -3.17 -19.87
C ALA A 15 11.55 -2.66 -20.19
N ILE A 16 10.53 -3.23 -19.55
CA ILE A 16 9.16 -2.73 -19.64
C ILE A 16 9.12 -1.33 -19.00
N ALA A 17 8.53 -0.35 -19.68
CA ALA A 17 8.42 1.00 -19.16
C ALA A 17 7.56 1.01 -17.87
N SER A 18 7.93 1.85 -16.90
CA SER A 18 7.29 1.92 -15.58
C SER A 18 5.78 2.20 -15.62
N GLY A 19 5.23 2.73 -16.73
CA GLY A 19 3.80 2.95 -16.95
C GLY A 19 3.02 1.77 -17.56
N PHE A 20 3.69 0.72 -18.05
CA PHE A 20 2.98 -0.40 -18.68
C PHE A 20 2.20 -1.27 -17.68
N GLY A 21 2.69 -1.38 -16.44
CA GLY A 21 1.95 -2.01 -15.35
C GLY A 21 0.64 -1.28 -15.00
N GLU A 22 0.58 0.03 -15.26
CA GLU A 22 -0.63 0.85 -15.08
C GLU A 22 -1.61 0.67 -16.25
N LEU A 23 -1.10 0.52 -17.49
CA LEU A 23 -1.90 0.20 -18.68
C LEU A 23 -2.54 -1.20 -18.62
N MET A 24 -1.83 -2.22 -18.13
CA MET A 24 -2.39 -3.56 -17.92
C MET A 24 -3.52 -3.57 -16.88
N ARG A 25 -3.52 -2.62 -15.93
CA ARG A 25 -4.59 -2.44 -14.94
C ARG A 25 -5.76 -1.61 -15.46
N ALA A 26 -5.61 -0.88 -16.56
CA ALA A 26 -6.69 -0.08 -17.14
C ALA A 26 -7.84 -0.93 -17.71
N GLY A 27 -7.60 -2.22 -18.01
CA GLY A 27 -8.63 -3.19 -18.39
C GLY A 27 -9.30 -3.91 -17.20
N ALA A 28 -8.75 -3.81 -15.99
CA ALA A 28 -9.32 -4.42 -14.79
C ALA A 28 -10.34 -3.47 -14.18
N ARG A 29 -11.61 -3.90 -14.06
CA ARG A 29 -12.60 -3.16 -13.26
C ARG A 29 -12.11 -3.10 -11.82
N PHE A 30 -11.89 -1.89 -11.32
CA PHE A 30 -11.52 -1.67 -9.92
C PHE A 30 -12.62 -2.23 -9.01
N SER A 31 -12.21 -2.87 -7.93
CA SER A 31 -13.17 -3.23 -6.89
C SER A 31 -13.81 -1.94 -6.32
N PRO A 32 -15.05 -1.97 -5.84
CA PRO A 32 -15.67 -0.82 -5.18
C PRO A 32 -14.79 -0.23 -4.07
N LEU A 33 -14.14 -1.10 -3.29
CA LEU A 33 -13.20 -0.71 -2.24
C LEU A 33 -11.98 0.02 -2.79
N GLU A 34 -11.39 -0.46 -3.89
CA GLU A 34 -10.28 0.20 -4.55
C GLU A 34 -10.68 1.58 -5.11
N ALA A 35 -11.87 1.68 -5.71
CA ALA A 35 -12.39 2.93 -6.27
C ALA A 35 -12.54 4.02 -5.20
N VAL A 36 -13.07 3.69 -4.03
CA VAL A 36 -13.21 4.66 -2.91
C VAL A 36 -11.88 4.95 -2.22
N ALA A 37 -10.99 3.96 -2.12
CA ALA A 37 -9.74 4.12 -1.40
C ALA A 37 -8.67 4.89 -2.17
N ARG A 38 -8.57 4.66 -3.49
CA ARG A 38 -7.49 5.16 -4.33
C ARG A 38 -7.21 6.66 -4.18
N PRO A 39 -8.20 7.58 -4.21
CA PRO A 39 -7.92 9.01 -4.07
C PRO A 39 -7.22 9.36 -2.75
N ARG A 40 -7.64 8.72 -1.66
CA ARG A 40 -7.12 8.98 -0.30
C ARG A 40 -5.73 8.40 -0.12
N MET A 41 -5.51 7.17 -0.61
CA MET A 41 -4.20 6.53 -0.59
C MET A 41 -3.17 7.33 -1.39
N ASN A 42 -3.54 7.81 -2.58
CA ASN A 42 -2.66 8.67 -3.38
C ASN A 42 -2.39 10.02 -2.72
N ALA A 43 -3.38 10.64 -2.09
CA ALA A 43 -3.18 11.88 -1.34
C ALA A 43 -2.20 11.68 -0.17
N LEU A 44 -2.35 10.59 0.59
CA LEU A 44 -1.46 10.26 1.70
C LEU A 44 -0.02 9.98 1.22
N ALA A 45 0.13 9.19 0.15
CA ALA A 45 1.44 8.89 -0.44
C ALA A 45 2.15 10.18 -0.91
N ARG A 46 1.42 11.08 -1.60
CA ARG A 46 1.98 12.37 -2.04
C ARG A 46 2.35 13.28 -0.87
N ALA A 47 1.52 13.35 0.16
CA ALA A 47 1.76 14.22 1.32
C ALA A 47 2.95 13.75 2.17
N THR A 48 3.19 12.45 2.25
CA THR A 48 4.19 11.86 3.15
C THR A 48 5.48 11.43 2.43
N GLY A 49 5.42 11.29 1.10
CA GLY A 49 6.45 10.65 0.28
C GLY A 49 6.64 9.16 0.56
N ALA A 50 5.75 8.54 1.34
CA ALA A 50 5.82 7.15 1.73
C ALA A 50 5.20 6.23 0.67
N THR A 51 5.61 4.95 0.67
CA THR A 51 4.80 3.92 0.03
C THR A 51 3.62 3.61 0.93
N VAL A 52 2.41 3.58 0.37
CA VAL A 52 1.21 3.23 1.10
C VAL A 52 0.51 2.07 0.41
N VAL A 53 0.20 1.02 1.16
CA VAL A 53 -0.45 -0.19 0.67
C VAL A 53 -1.75 -0.40 1.42
N LEU A 54 -2.79 -0.82 0.71
CA LEU A 54 -4.07 -1.17 1.28
C LEU A 54 -4.30 -2.66 1.09
N HIS A 55 -4.54 -3.35 2.18
CA HIS A 55 -4.87 -4.76 2.21
C HIS A 55 -6.30 -4.99 2.69
N ARG A 56 -6.96 -5.98 2.11
CA ARG A 56 -8.16 -6.59 2.68
C ARG A 56 -7.74 -7.93 3.27
N VAL A 57 -8.17 -8.18 4.50
CA VAL A 57 -7.91 -9.43 5.20
C VAL A 57 -9.24 -10.09 5.53
N SER A 58 -9.42 -11.32 5.05
CA SER A 58 -10.62 -12.11 5.28
C SER A 58 -10.22 -13.57 5.41
N GLU A 59 -10.71 -14.25 6.45
CA GLU A 59 -10.44 -15.69 6.65
C GLU A 59 -8.94 -16.06 6.63
N GLY A 60 -8.09 -15.15 7.12
CA GLY A 60 -6.63 -15.33 7.12
C GLY A 60 -5.94 -15.07 5.78
N VAL A 61 -6.70 -14.80 4.71
CA VAL A 61 -6.16 -14.43 3.40
C VAL A 61 -5.92 -12.92 3.36
N VAL A 62 -4.73 -12.51 2.90
CA VAL A 62 -4.34 -11.11 2.72
C VAL A 62 -4.31 -10.76 1.25
N ASP A 63 -5.26 -9.95 0.81
CA ASP A 63 -5.34 -9.45 -0.56
C ASP A 63 -4.86 -8.00 -0.62
N THR A 64 -3.97 -7.68 -1.57
CA THR A 64 -3.59 -6.30 -1.83
C THR A 64 -4.65 -5.63 -2.71
N VAL A 65 -5.38 -4.67 -2.14
CA VAL A 65 -6.42 -3.90 -2.83
C VAL A 65 -5.81 -2.80 -3.68
N TYR A 66 -4.85 -2.07 -3.12
CA TYR A 66 -4.20 -0.95 -3.79
C TYR A 66 -2.80 -0.70 -3.24
N CYS A 67 -1.92 -0.18 -4.07
CA CYS A 67 -0.59 0.26 -3.67
C CYS A 67 -0.24 1.56 -4.39
N ALA A 68 0.18 2.56 -3.62
CA ALA A 68 0.78 3.80 -4.11
C ALA A 68 2.25 3.82 -3.68
N TYR A 69 3.15 3.65 -4.63
CA TYR A 69 4.59 3.60 -4.37
C TYR A 69 5.15 5.01 -4.11
N GLY A 70 5.88 5.16 -3.01
CA GLY A 70 6.61 6.39 -2.69
C GLY A 70 7.91 6.47 -3.51
N PRO A 71 8.34 7.67 -3.91
CA PRO A 71 9.51 7.85 -4.77
C PRO A 71 10.84 7.47 -4.08
N LEU A 72 10.87 7.50 -2.74
CA LEU A 72 12.08 7.28 -1.95
C LEU A 72 12.31 5.81 -1.61
N LEU A 73 11.25 5.02 -1.48
CA LEU A 73 11.34 3.62 -1.07
C LEU A 73 11.50 2.67 -2.26
N ALA A 74 10.87 2.99 -3.40
CA ALA A 74 10.90 2.14 -4.59
C ALA A 74 12.31 1.79 -5.11
N PRO A 75 13.33 2.67 -5.02
CA PRO A 75 14.70 2.31 -5.41
C PRO A 75 15.41 1.39 -4.41
N LEU A 76 15.03 1.44 -3.13
CA LEU A 76 15.66 0.67 -2.04
C LEU A 76 15.05 -0.72 -1.91
N VAL A 77 13.72 -0.80 -1.98
CA VAL A 77 12.97 -2.06 -1.90
C VAL A 77 12.11 -2.16 -3.15
N PRO A 78 12.47 -2.99 -4.14
CA PRO A 78 11.70 -3.15 -5.36
C PRO A 78 10.26 -3.61 -5.10
N ALA A 79 9.35 -3.31 -6.03
CA ALA A 79 7.93 -3.64 -5.86
C ALA A 79 7.65 -5.14 -5.61
N ALA A 80 8.48 -6.04 -6.12
CA ALA A 80 8.36 -7.48 -5.85
C ALA A 80 8.63 -7.81 -4.36
N GLU A 81 9.66 -7.18 -3.78
CA GLU A 81 10.05 -7.37 -2.39
C GLU A 81 9.05 -6.70 -1.43
N GLN A 82 8.52 -5.53 -1.78
CA GLN A 82 7.46 -4.88 -1.01
C GLN A 82 6.18 -5.74 -0.90
N ARG A 83 5.89 -6.55 -1.93
CA ARG A 83 4.75 -7.51 -1.88
C ARG A 83 5.03 -8.66 -0.93
N LEU A 84 6.27 -9.18 -0.91
CA LEU A 84 6.68 -10.24 0.01
C LEU A 84 6.73 -9.74 1.46
N ALA A 85 7.07 -8.47 1.68
CA ALA A 85 7.09 -7.86 3.00
C ALA A 85 5.72 -7.92 3.70
N ALA A 86 4.61 -7.80 2.95
CA ALA A 86 3.26 -7.84 3.50
C ALA A 86 2.89 -9.21 4.11
N VAL A 87 3.47 -10.31 3.63
CA VAL A 87 3.21 -11.66 4.15
C VAL A 87 4.20 -12.06 5.26
N HIS A 88 5.21 -11.24 5.53
CA HIS A 88 6.18 -11.52 6.58
C HIS A 88 5.52 -11.44 7.97
N PRO A 89 5.65 -12.45 8.86
CA PRO A 89 4.95 -12.48 10.14
C PRO A 89 5.25 -11.28 11.06
N ALA A 90 6.46 -10.73 10.97
CA ALA A 90 6.87 -9.56 11.75
C ALA A 90 6.31 -8.23 11.21
N ALA A 91 5.67 -8.22 10.04
CA ALA A 91 5.17 -7.00 9.43
C ALA A 91 4.18 -6.28 10.35
N SER A 92 4.24 -4.93 10.34
CA SER A 92 3.29 -4.07 11.06
C SER A 92 1.82 -4.43 10.79
N LEU A 93 1.51 -4.94 9.60
CA LEU A 93 0.19 -5.46 9.22
C LEU A 93 -0.34 -6.49 10.23
N TRP A 94 0.46 -7.50 10.58
CA TRP A 94 0.01 -8.58 11.47
C TRP A 94 -0.11 -8.12 12.92
N ARG A 95 0.76 -7.20 13.35
CA ARG A 95 0.67 -6.57 14.67
C ARG A 95 -0.59 -5.72 14.80
N ALA A 96 -0.92 -4.98 13.77
CA ALA A 96 -2.13 -4.17 13.71
C ALA A 96 -3.38 -5.07 13.76
N LEU A 97 -3.40 -6.16 12.98
CA LEU A 97 -4.50 -7.13 13.03
C LEU A 97 -4.67 -7.77 14.40
N ALA A 98 -3.57 -8.19 15.04
CA ALA A 98 -3.60 -8.86 16.33
C ALA A 98 -4.08 -7.94 17.47
N SER A 99 -3.65 -6.67 17.45
CA SER A 99 -4.02 -5.68 18.47
C SER A 99 -5.35 -4.99 18.21
N GLY A 100 -5.82 -4.97 16.95
CA GLY A 100 -6.94 -4.13 16.53
C GLY A 100 -6.62 -2.63 16.56
N GLN A 101 -5.34 -2.26 16.72
CA GLN A 101 -4.86 -0.89 16.87
C GLN A 101 -3.74 -0.60 15.87
N VAL A 102 -3.34 0.66 15.76
CA VAL A 102 -2.17 1.01 14.95
C VAL A 102 -0.91 0.40 15.53
N ALA A 103 -0.12 -0.24 14.69
CA ALA A 103 1.13 -0.86 15.09
C ALA A 103 2.28 -0.39 14.21
N ALA A 104 3.47 -0.30 14.81
CA ALA A 104 4.71 0.02 14.13
C ALA A 104 5.62 -1.21 14.04
N GLU A 105 6.46 -1.22 13.02
CA GLU A 105 7.53 -2.18 12.80
C GLU A 105 8.78 -1.40 12.38
N TYR A 106 9.91 -1.72 13.02
CA TYR A 106 11.16 -0.99 12.88
C TYR A 106 12.26 -1.93 12.39
N GLN A 107 12.49 -1.95 11.07
CA GLN A 107 13.59 -2.66 10.43
C GLN A 107 13.58 -4.19 10.60
N GLU A 108 12.47 -4.78 11.02
CA GLU A 108 12.34 -6.22 11.28
C GLU A 108 12.09 -7.01 10.00
N VAL A 109 11.36 -6.42 9.05
CA VAL A 109 11.12 -7.05 7.75
C VAL A 109 12.22 -6.70 6.76
N HIS A 110 12.69 -5.46 6.78
CA HIS A 110 13.79 -5.00 5.92
C HIS A 110 14.61 -3.90 6.64
N PRO A 111 15.95 -4.00 6.70
CA PRO A 111 16.78 -3.12 7.52
C PRO A 111 16.73 -1.64 7.10
N GLY A 112 16.40 -1.37 5.84
CA GLY A 112 16.23 -0.03 5.30
C GLY A 112 14.80 0.53 5.40
N CYS A 113 13.95 -0.06 6.24
CA CYS A 113 12.53 0.27 6.27
C CYS A 113 11.97 0.40 7.68
N VAL A 114 11.05 1.34 7.83
CA VAL A 114 10.16 1.45 8.99
C VAL A 114 8.73 1.55 8.49
N CYS A 115 7.83 0.85 9.18
CA CYS A 115 6.45 0.70 8.74
C CYS A 115 5.48 0.98 9.88
N ILE A 116 4.32 1.54 9.54
CA ILE A 116 3.14 1.56 10.41
C ILE A 116 1.95 0.96 9.67
N ALA A 117 1.02 0.35 10.41
CA ALA A 117 -0.21 -0.17 9.84
C ALA A 117 -1.40 0.17 10.74
N ALA A 118 -2.52 0.53 10.12
CA ALA A 118 -3.78 0.84 10.80
C ALA A 118 -4.89 -0.10 10.32
N PRO A 119 -5.54 -0.85 11.22
CA PRO A 119 -6.62 -1.76 10.87
C PRO A 119 -7.99 -1.06 11.01
N ALA A 120 -8.99 -1.51 10.25
CA ALA A 120 -10.39 -1.19 10.51
C ALA A 120 -11.33 -2.26 9.97
N ALA A 121 -12.42 -2.53 10.68
CA ALA A 121 -13.45 -3.47 10.22
C ALA A 121 -14.16 -2.92 8.97
N LEU A 122 -14.28 -3.77 7.94
CA LEU A 122 -14.98 -3.44 6.71
C LEU A 122 -16.49 -3.69 6.87
N PRO A 123 -17.37 -2.80 6.38
CA PRO A 123 -18.81 -3.05 6.29
C PRO A 123 -19.16 -4.24 5.40
N SER A 124 -18.29 -4.59 4.45
CA SER A 124 -18.42 -5.78 3.60
C SER A 124 -18.05 -7.08 4.28
N GLY A 125 -17.58 -7.05 5.53
CA GLY A 125 -16.92 -8.17 6.18
C GLY A 125 -15.42 -8.20 5.89
N GLY A 126 -14.67 -8.71 6.89
CA GLY A 126 -13.21 -8.70 6.93
C GLY A 126 -12.63 -7.42 7.55
N THR A 127 -11.32 -7.30 7.45
CA THR A 127 -10.55 -6.18 8.00
C THR A 127 -9.76 -5.48 6.90
N LEU A 128 -9.87 -4.17 6.82
CA LEU A 128 -9.00 -3.31 6.04
C LEU A 128 -7.72 -3.06 6.84
N VAL A 129 -6.57 -3.13 6.20
CA VAL A 129 -5.31 -2.68 6.80
C VAL A 129 -4.61 -1.76 5.83
N ALA A 130 -4.44 -0.49 6.20
CA ALA A 130 -3.58 0.42 5.47
C ALA A 130 -2.19 0.41 6.13
N SER A 131 -1.16 0.07 5.35
CA SER A 131 0.24 0.14 5.77
C SER A 131 0.95 1.28 5.06
N LEU A 132 1.88 1.90 5.77
CA LEU A 132 2.73 2.97 5.28
C LEU A 132 4.18 2.61 5.60
N ALA A 133 5.02 2.63 4.58
CA ALA A 133 6.45 2.31 4.67
C ALA A 133 7.31 3.48 4.21
N ARG A 134 8.38 3.75 4.96
CA ARG A 134 9.40 4.77 4.67
C ARG A 134 10.80 4.18 4.87
N THR A 135 11.80 4.90 4.38
CA THR A 135 13.20 4.62 4.70
C THR A 135 13.47 4.84 6.18
N GLU A 136 14.45 4.13 6.71
CA GLU A 136 14.82 4.09 8.13
C GLU A 136 15.17 5.44 8.75
N ASN A 137 15.67 6.37 7.95
CA ASN A 137 16.05 7.72 8.39
C ASN A 137 14.85 8.64 8.63
N ARG A 138 13.62 8.15 8.51
CA ARG A 138 12.40 8.94 8.69
C ARG A 138 11.51 8.36 9.77
N GLU A 139 11.07 9.22 10.66
CA GLU A 139 10.10 8.86 11.69
C GLU A 139 8.71 8.58 11.07
N VAL A 140 7.99 7.63 11.66
CA VAL A 140 6.66 7.15 11.25
C VAL A 140 5.58 7.36 12.31
N GLU A 141 5.97 7.64 13.56
CA GLU A 141 5.04 7.79 14.69
C GLU A 141 4.06 8.96 14.49
N SER A 142 4.53 10.09 13.95
CA SER A 142 3.74 11.25 13.57
C SER A 142 2.68 10.96 12.51
N LEU A 143 2.82 9.84 11.78
CA LEU A 143 1.91 9.42 10.73
C LEU A 143 0.81 8.46 11.22
N LYS A 144 0.84 8.02 12.49
CA LYS A 144 -0.20 7.14 13.06
C LYS A 144 -1.59 7.76 12.93
N HIS A 145 -1.77 8.98 13.45
CA HIS A 145 -3.06 9.65 13.41
C HIS A 145 -3.54 10.00 11.99
N PRO A 146 -2.68 10.55 11.09
CA PRO A 146 -3.03 10.68 9.67
C PRO A 146 -3.49 9.38 9.02
N LEU A 147 -2.81 8.26 9.30
CA LEU A 147 -3.14 6.95 8.73
C LEU A 147 -4.50 6.45 9.23
N GLU A 148 -4.77 6.51 10.54
CA GLU A 148 -6.08 6.16 11.13
C GLU A 148 -7.21 6.98 10.51
N LYS A 149 -6.99 8.29 10.36
CA LYS A 149 -7.97 9.19 9.77
C LYS A 149 -8.28 8.80 8.32
N VAL A 150 -7.25 8.47 7.53
CA VAL A 150 -7.44 8.00 6.15
C VAL A 150 -8.22 6.70 6.12
N VAL A 151 -7.89 5.72 6.97
CA VAL A 151 -8.60 4.45 7.07
C VAL A 151 -10.08 4.66 7.43
N SER A 152 -10.36 5.48 8.44
CA SER A 152 -11.72 5.81 8.87
C SER A 152 -12.54 6.45 7.73
N LEU A 153 -11.91 7.32 6.95
CA LEU A 153 -12.55 7.97 5.79
C LEU A 153 -12.83 6.98 4.66
N ILE A 154 -11.92 6.03 4.39
CA ILE A 154 -12.13 4.97 3.39
C ILE A 154 -13.34 4.10 3.79
N VAL A 155 -13.39 3.65 5.06
CA VAL A 155 -14.51 2.85 5.58
C VAL A 155 -15.82 3.64 5.50
N SER A 156 -15.79 4.94 5.80
CA SER A 156 -16.96 5.80 5.70
C SER A 156 -17.47 5.94 4.27
N ASP A 157 -16.56 6.08 3.29
CA ASP A 157 -16.93 6.17 1.88
C ASP A 157 -17.49 4.84 1.36
N GLU A 158 -16.92 3.70 1.76
CA GLU A 158 -17.44 2.39 1.38
C GLU A 158 -18.88 2.18 1.89
N ARG A 159 -19.18 2.60 3.13
CA ARG A 159 -20.55 2.55 3.67
C ARG A 159 -21.53 3.36 2.83
N ARG A 160 -21.09 4.51 2.30
CA ARG A 160 -21.92 5.38 1.46
C ARG A 160 -22.09 4.80 0.05
N PHE A 161 -21.04 4.19 -0.49
CA PHE A 161 -21.06 3.59 -1.82
C PHE A 161 -21.99 2.36 -1.92
N ARG A 162 -22.29 1.71 -0.78
CA ARG A 162 -23.21 0.56 -0.71
C ARG A 162 -24.69 0.91 -0.51
N ARG A 163 -25.02 2.18 -0.25
CA ARG A 163 -26.40 2.66 -0.11
C ARG A 163 -26.90 3.14 -1.47
#